data_AF-A0A4R2QYE2-F1
#
_entry.id   AF-A0A4R2QYE2-F1
#
_cell.length_a   1.000
_cell.length_b   1.000
_cell.length_c   1.000
_cell.angle_alpha   90.00
_cell.angle_beta   90.00
_cell.angle_gamma   90.00
#
_symmetry.space_group_name_H-M   'P 1'
#
loop_
_entity.id
_entity.type
_entity.pdbx_description
1 polymer ?
#
loop_
_entity_poly.entity_id
_entity_poly.type
_entity_poly.pdbx_seq_one_letter_code
_entity_poly.pdbx_strand_id
1 'polypeptide(L)' 'MTALCLMADRQGEWLVIHECLACGELSANRIAGDDNALVLLRMAVRPLSHGRLPARALLGL' A
#
# COMPACT_ATOMS: atom_id res chain seq x y z
N MET A 1 3.79 -15.20 -2.53
CA MET A 1 3.63 -13.95 -1.77
C MET A 1 2.52 -13.16 -2.41
N THR A 2 1.59 -12.64 -1.62
CA THR A 2 0.47 -11.82 -2.12
C THR A 2 0.57 -10.43 -1.52
N ALA A 3 0.70 -9.41 -2.37
CA ALA A 3 0.66 -8.01 -1.93
C ALA A 3 -0.78 -7.65 -1.50
N LEU A 4 -0.91 -7.08 -0.31
CA LEU A 4 -2.22 -6.77 0.29
C LEU A 4 -2.50 -5.27 0.30
N CYS A 5 -1.53 -4.47 0.78
CA CYS A 5 -1.66 -3.03 0.89
C CYS A 5 -0.30 -2.33 0.94
N LEU A 6 -0.36 -1.01 0.98
CA LEU A 6 0.79 -0.14 1.21
C LEU A 6 0.71 0.49 2.60
N MET A 7 1.86 0.64 3.23
CA MET A 7 2.06 1.40 4.46
C MET A 7 3.12 2.47 4.19
N ALA A 8 2.97 3.64 4.79
CA ALA A 8 4.07 4.60 4.92
C ALA A 8 4.59 4.54 6.37
N ASP A 9 5.90 4.45 6.54
CA ASP A 9 6.51 4.53 7.87
C ASP A 9 6.56 5.99 8.37
N ARG A 10 7.16 6.22 9.54
CA ARG A 10 7.27 7.56 10.13
C ARG A 10 8.13 8.54 9.32
N GLN A 11 8.98 8.03 8.44
CA GLN A 11 9.86 8.81 7.57
C GLN A 11 9.23 9.05 6.19
N GLY A 12 8.05 8.46 5.95
CA GLY A 12 7.37 8.53 4.66
C GLY A 12 7.86 7.49 3.65
N GLU A 13 8.67 6.52 4.07
CA GLU A 13 9.09 5.42 3.21
C GLU A 13 7.93 4.45 3.00
N TRP A 14 7.71 4.05 1.75
CA TRP A 14 6.61 3.16 1.39
C TRP A 14 7.05 1.71 1.50
N LEU A 15 6.18 0.92 2.12
CA LEU A 15 6.35 -0.51 2.36
C LEU A 15 5.17 -1.26 1.74
N VAL A 16 5.46 -2.38 1.09
CA VAL A 16 4.44 -3.33 0.65
C VAL A 16 4.21 -4.34 1.76
N ILE A 17 2.99 -4.34 2.30
CA ILE A 17 2.55 -5.39 3.22
C ILE A 17 2.08 -6.57 2.39
N HIS A 18 2.57 -7.76 2.73
CA HIS A 18 2.27 -8.97 2.01
C HIS A 18 2.04 -10.15 2.94
N GLU A 19 1.33 -11.15 2.42
CA GLU A 19 1.19 -12.45 3.05
C GLU A 19 2.09 -13.48 2.36
N CYS A 20 2.82 -14.24 3.17
CA CYS A 20 3.53 -15.42 2.70
C CYS A 20 2.54 -16.55 2.41
N LEU A 21 2.49 -17.01 1.17
CA LEU A 21 1.55 -18.07 0.77
C LEU A 21 1.91 -19.46 1.34
N ALA A 22 3.13 -19.63 1.88
CA ALA A 22 3.58 -20.89 2.46
C ALA A 22 3.24 -21.02 3.94
N CYS A 23 3.32 -19.93 4.71
CA CYS A 23 3.12 -19.93 6.16
C CYS A 23 2.00 -19.00 6.66
N GLY A 24 1.44 -18.14 5.82
CA GLY A 24 0.41 -17.15 6.19
C GLY A 24 0.93 -15.93 6.95
N GLU A 25 2.24 -15.82 7.16
CA GLU A 25 2.83 -14.69 7.90
C GLU A 25 2.72 -13.38 7.11
N LEU A 26 2.41 -12.31 7.82
CA LEU A 26 2.45 -10.95 7.28
C LEU A 26 3.84 -10.34 7.45
N SER A 27 4.36 -9.78 6.37
CA SER A 27 5.65 -9.09 6.39
C SER A 27 5.61 -7.83 5.53
N ALA A 28 6.61 -6.97 5.71
CA ALA A 28 6.74 -5.67 5.09
C ALA A 28 8.07 -5.56 4.34
N ASN A 29 8.02 -5.27 3.04
CA ASN A 29 9.21 -5.04 2.23
C ASN A 29 9.25 -3.59 1.77
N ARG A 30 10.47 -3.02 1.71
CA ARG A 30 10.69 -1.74 1.01
C ARG A 30 10.44 -1.91 -0.47
N ILE A 31 9.91 -0.86 -1.10
CA ILE A 31 9.77 -0.80 -2.56
C ILE A 31 11.15 -0.82 -3.22
N ALA A 32 11.31 -1.65 -4.24
CA ALA A 32 12.50 -1.77 -5.05
C ALA A 32 12.30 -1.15 -6.45
N GLY A 33 13.39 -0.98 -7.20
CA GLY A 33 13.35 -0.33 -8.52
C GLY A 33 12.66 -1.17 -9.61
N ASP A 34 12.54 -2.48 -9.40
CA ASP A 34 11.88 -3.43 -10.29
C ASP A 34 10.40 -3.67 -9.95
N ASP A 35 9.87 -3.03 -8.91
CA ASP A 35 8.45 -3.06 -8.60
C ASP A 35 7.62 -2.34 -9.67
N ASN A 36 6.41 -2.85 -9.91
CA ASN A 36 5.50 -2.25 -10.89
C ASN A 36 4.84 -0.98 -10.31
N ALA A 37 5.31 0.19 -10.75
CA ALA A 37 4.81 1.50 -10.32
C ALA A 37 3.29 1.67 -10.49
N LEU A 38 2.69 1.16 -11.57
CA LEU A 38 1.24 1.30 -11.81
C LEU A 38 0.42 0.50 -10.79
N VAL A 39 0.90 -0.69 -10.40
CA VAL A 39 0.25 -1.51 -9.38
C VAL A 39 0.35 -0.84 -8.01
N LEU A 40 1.53 -0.31 -7.66
CA LEU A 40 1.74 0.45 -6.42
C LEU A 40 0.79 1.65 -6.32
N LEU A 41 0.71 2.47 -7.37
CA LEU A 41 -0.20 3.61 -7.40
C LEU A 41 -1.67 3.20 -7.26
N ARG A 42 -2.09 2.13 -7.96
CA ARG A 42 -3.46 1.60 -7.84
C ARG A 42 -3.77 1.14 -6.43
N MET A 43 -2.82 0.52 -5.73
CA MET A 43 -2.99 0.15 -4.32
C MET A 43 -3.11 1.39 -3.42
N ALA A 44 -2.27 2.40 -3.63
CA ALA A 44 -2.29 3.62 -2.83
C ALA A 44 -3.61 4.40 -2.96
N VAL A 45 -4.18 4.46 -4.15
CA VAL A 45 -5.44 5.18 -4.41
C VAL A 45 -6.69 4.33 -4.23
N ARG A 46 -6.55 3.03 -3.95
CA ARG A 46 -7.68 2.10 -3.77
C ARG A 46 -8.67 2.60 -2.72
N PRO A 47 -8.26 3.09 -1.53
CA PRO A 47 -9.20 3.63 -0.55
C PRO A 47 -10.04 4.79 -1.12
N LEU A 48 -9.43 5.64 -1.95
CA LEU A 48 -10.06 6.83 -2.54
C LEU A 48 -11.09 6.47 -3.63
N SER A 49 -10.91 5.32 -4.26
CA SER A 49 -11.74 4.84 -5.36
C SER A 49 -13.08 4.27 -4.87
N HIS A 50 -13.15 3.86 -3.60
CA HIS A 50 -14.40 3.43 -2.99
C HIS A 50 -15.05 4.67 -2.37
N GLY A 51 -16.12 5.18 -3.02
CA GLY A 51 -16.80 6.46 -2.74
C GLY A 51 -17.44 6.66 -1.35
N ARG A 52 -16.93 5.99 -0.32
CA ARG A 52 -17.26 6.16 1.10
C ARG A 52 -16.27 7.06 1.85
N LEU A 53 -15.13 7.44 1.24
CA LEU A 53 -14.22 8.42 1.83
C LEU A 53 -14.68 9.85 1.53
N PRO A 54 -14.99 10.67 2.55
CA PRO A 54 -15.25 12.09 2.32
C PRO A 54 -13.97 12.76 1.84
N ALA A 55 -14.00 13.34 0.64
CA ALA A 55 -12.86 14.04 0.02
C ALA A 55 -12.20 15.09 0.94
N ARG A 56 -12.97 15.63 1.91
CA ARG A 56 -12.47 16.56 2.94
C ARG A 56 -11.36 15.97 3.83
N ALA A 57 -11.35 14.67 4.07
CA ALA A 57 -10.31 14.03 4.89
C ALA A 57 -8.94 14.05 4.21
N LEU A 58 -8.89 14.16 2.88
CA LEU A 58 -7.64 14.19 2.10
C LEU A 58 -7.03 15.58 1.99
N LEU A 59 -7.80 16.64 2.23
CA LEU A 59 -7.35 18.03 2.12
C LEU A 59 -6.67 18.54 3.41
N GLY A 60 -6.63 17.73 4.47
CA GLY A 60 -6.05 18.08 5.77
C GLY A 60 -4.75 17.32 6.11
N LEU A 61 -4.24 16.51 5.18
CA LEU A 61 -2.91 15.90 5.23
C LEU A 61 -1.93 16.80 4.46
#